data_AF-A0A8C4U0N4-F1
#
_entry.id   AF-A0A8C4U0N4-F1
#
_cell.length_a   1.000
_cell.length_b   1.000
_cell.length_c   1.000
_cell.angle_alpha   90.00
_cell.angle_beta   90.00
_cell.angle_gamma   90.00
#
_symmetry.space_group_name_H-M   'P 1'
#
loop_
_entity.id
_entity.type
_entity.pdbx_description
1 polymer ?
#
loop_
_entity_poly.entity_id
_entity_poly.type
_entity_poly.pdbx_seq_one_letter_code
_entity_poly.pdbx_strand_id
1 'polypeptide(L)'
;MAAVRGVLRCALAAAVLAAALALDNGLARTPPMGWLHWERFLCATDCATDPHRCVSERLFVEMADVMAAEGWRDAGYEFVCIDDCWMAPTRDEHDRLQADPKRFPSGIRKLADYVHSKGLKLGIYSDVGNKTCAGFPGSYNHYDLDAQTFASWGVDLLKFDGCNSGSLELLAEGYRRMSVALNKTGRSIVYSCEWPFYLRPMQQGPEVYLR
;
A
#
# COMPACT_ATOMS: atom_id res chain seq x y z
N MET A 1 63.78 -24.86 -31.19
CA MET A 1 62.60 -24.11 -31.67
C MET A 1 61.38 -24.96 -31.36
N ALA A 2 60.33 -24.60 -30.64
CA ALA A 2 59.93 -23.40 -29.91
C ALA A 2 58.97 -23.88 -28.79
N ALA A 3 59.04 -23.30 -27.59
CA ALA A 3 58.15 -23.61 -26.48
C ALA A 3 56.85 -22.80 -26.59
N VAL A 4 55.71 -23.47 -26.73
CA VAL A 4 54.39 -22.83 -26.72
C VAL A 4 53.99 -22.61 -25.26
N ARG A 5 54.15 -21.38 -24.77
CA ARG A 5 53.58 -20.93 -23.48
C ARG A 5 52.10 -20.64 -23.69
N GLY A 6 51.24 -21.55 -23.26
CA GLY A 6 49.80 -21.32 -23.15
C GLY A 6 49.53 -20.33 -22.01
N VAL A 7 49.17 -19.09 -22.36
CA VAL A 7 48.67 -18.11 -21.39
C VAL A 7 47.22 -18.45 -21.12
N LEU A 8 46.95 -19.04 -19.95
CA LEU A 8 45.61 -19.27 -19.45
C LEU A 8 44.98 -17.90 -19.15
N ARG A 9 44.13 -17.41 -20.07
CA ARG A 9 43.34 -16.20 -19.85
C ARG A 9 42.20 -16.53 -18.88
N CYS A 10 42.39 -16.25 -17.60
CA CYS A 10 41.28 -16.14 -16.65
C CYS A 10 40.38 -14.98 -17.09
N ALA A 11 39.27 -15.28 -17.75
CA ALA A 11 38.21 -14.32 -17.98
C ALA A 11 37.49 -14.11 -16.63
N LEU A 12 37.78 -13.00 -15.94
CA LEU A 12 36.90 -12.51 -14.88
C LEU A 12 35.58 -12.09 -15.53
N ALA A 13 34.55 -12.93 -15.42
CA ALA A 13 33.18 -12.51 -15.67
C ALA A 13 32.77 -11.54 -14.54
N ALA A 14 32.89 -10.24 -14.79
CA ALA A 14 32.30 -9.23 -13.91
C ALA A 14 30.77 -9.40 -13.99
N ALA A 15 30.20 -10.02 -12.96
CA ALA A 15 28.75 -10.02 -12.78
C ALA A 15 28.33 -8.57 -12.58
N VAL A 16 27.74 -7.97 -13.62
CA VAL A 16 27.07 -6.67 -13.50
C VAL A 16 25.85 -6.92 -12.62
N LEU A 17 25.99 -6.68 -11.32
CA LEU A 17 24.85 -6.45 -10.44
C LEU A 17 24.12 -5.24 -11.00
N ALA A 18 23.02 -5.48 -11.72
CA ALA A 18 22.10 -4.43 -12.08
C ALA A 18 21.52 -3.88 -10.76
N ALA A 19 22.11 -2.80 -10.26
CA ALA A 19 21.53 -2.04 -9.17
C ALA A 19 20.20 -1.49 -9.69
N ALA A 20 19.09 -2.02 -9.20
CA ALA A 20 17.79 -1.42 -9.45
C ALA A 20 17.79 -0.02 -8.81
N LEU A 21 17.70 1.01 -9.65
CA LEU A 21 17.50 2.38 -9.17
C LEU A 21 16.04 2.50 -8.73
N ALA A 22 15.81 2.43 -7.41
CA ALA A 22 14.54 2.73 -6.79
C ALA A 22 14.58 4.10 -6.12
N LEU A 23 13.42 4.68 -5.84
CA LEU A 23 13.33 5.85 -4.99
C LEU A 23 13.85 5.46 -3.59
N ASP A 24 14.98 6.02 -3.17
CA ASP A 24 15.47 5.85 -1.80
C ASP A 24 14.79 6.87 -0.87
N ASN A 25 13.64 6.49 -0.33
CA ASN A 25 12.89 7.30 0.63
C ASN A 25 13.37 7.11 2.08
N GLY A 26 14.46 6.37 2.32
CA GLY A 26 15.00 6.11 3.65
C GLY A 26 14.21 5.14 4.52
N LEU A 27 13.09 4.59 4.02
CA LEU A 27 12.22 3.65 4.74
C LEU A 27 12.47 2.20 4.34
N ALA A 28 11.80 1.26 5.03
CA ALA A 28 11.84 -0.18 4.74
C ALA A 28 13.26 -0.75 4.58
N ARG A 29 14.23 -0.24 5.37
CA ARG A 29 15.61 -0.74 5.42
C ARG A 29 15.67 -2.19 5.94
N THR A 30 14.68 -2.58 6.72
CA THR A 30 14.29 -3.97 7.00
C THR A 30 12.86 -4.20 6.51
N PRO A 31 12.45 -5.46 6.28
CA PRO A 31 11.06 -5.76 5.93
C PRO A 31 10.07 -5.12 6.93
N PRO A 32 9.08 -4.33 6.48
CA PRO A 32 8.07 -3.77 7.36
C PRO A 32 7.29 -4.86 8.10
N MET A 33 7.01 -4.64 9.39
CA MET A 33 6.28 -5.59 10.24
C MET A 33 5.05 -4.93 10.83
N GLY A 34 3.91 -5.61 10.79
CA GLY A 34 2.65 -5.08 11.28
C GLY A 34 1.49 -6.05 11.16
N TRP A 35 0.29 -5.51 11.31
CA TRP A 35 -0.98 -6.22 11.20
C TRP A 35 -1.82 -5.60 10.09
N LEU A 36 -2.50 -6.43 9.30
CA LEU A 36 -3.37 -6.03 8.18
C LEU A 36 -4.67 -6.83 8.26
N HIS A 37 -5.82 -6.16 8.18
CA HIS A 37 -7.09 -6.81 8.50
C HIS A 37 -7.60 -7.81 7.45
N TRP A 38 -7.14 -7.72 6.19
CA TRP A 38 -7.83 -8.29 5.03
C TRP A 38 -8.18 -9.78 5.13
N GLU A 39 -7.20 -10.64 5.39
CA GLU A 39 -7.43 -12.10 5.38
C GLU A 39 -8.49 -12.54 6.39
N ARG A 40 -8.53 -11.89 7.56
CA ARG A 40 -9.40 -12.29 8.67
C ARG A 40 -10.77 -11.59 8.65
N PHE A 41 -10.77 -10.30 8.30
CA PHE A 41 -11.95 -9.42 8.41
C PHE A 41 -12.59 -9.13 7.05
N LEU A 42 -11.85 -9.30 5.95
CA LEU A 42 -12.32 -9.07 4.57
C LEU A 42 -13.00 -7.70 4.43
N CYS A 43 -13.99 -7.60 3.54
CA CYS A 43 -14.83 -6.44 3.34
C CYS A 43 -16.10 -6.48 4.20
N ALA A 44 -16.00 -6.77 5.50
CA ALA A 44 -17.18 -6.80 6.37
C ALA A 44 -17.65 -5.38 6.70
N THR A 45 -18.69 -4.89 6.01
CA THR A 45 -19.22 -3.51 6.22
C THR A 45 -20.52 -3.45 7.01
N ASP A 46 -21.16 -4.59 7.32
CA ASP A 46 -22.39 -4.64 8.13
C ASP A 46 -22.08 -4.65 9.63
N CYS A 47 -21.83 -3.47 10.17
CA CYS A 47 -21.60 -3.26 11.61
C CYS A 47 -22.84 -3.48 12.48
N ALA A 48 -24.05 -3.51 11.91
CA ALA A 48 -25.27 -3.71 12.69
C ALA A 48 -25.44 -5.19 13.07
N THR A 49 -25.09 -6.08 12.14
CA THR A 49 -25.23 -7.53 12.31
C THR A 49 -23.99 -8.17 12.95
N ASP A 50 -22.78 -7.72 12.56
CA ASP A 50 -21.53 -8.21 13.15
C ASP A 50 -20.58 -7.05 13.52
N PRO A 51 -20.85 -6.37 14.64
CA PRO A 51 -20.06 -5.21 15.04
C PRO A 51 -18.59 -5.54 15.31
N HIS A 52 -18.27 -6.78 15.68
CA HIS A 52 -16.91 -7.19 16.06
C HIS A 52 -16.04 -7.59 14.87
N ARG A 53 -16.64 -7.99 13.75
CA ARG A 53 -15.91 -8.24 12.50
C ARG A 53 -15.96 -7.08 11.52
N CYS A 54 -16.86 -6.12 11.71
CA CYS A 54 -17.01 -5.01 10.81
C CYS A 54 -15.75 -4.12 10.76
N VAL A 55 -15.31 -3.79 9.54
CA VAL A 55 -14.22 -2.86 9.25
C VAL A 55 -14.64 -1.46 9.68
N SER A 56 -14.22 -1.08 10.88
CA SER A 56 -14.63 0.13 11.59
C SER A 56 -13.50 0.70 12.42
N GLU A 57 -13.56 1.99 12.76
CA GLU A 57 -12.61 2.66 13.65
C GLU A 57 -12.37 1.89 14.95
N ARG A 58 -13.44 1.33 15.53
CA ARG A 58 -13.36 0.51 16.75
C ARG A 58 -12.42 -0.68 16.59
N LEU A 59 -12.50 -1.40 15.46
CA LEU A 59 -11.64 -2.55 15.20
C LEU A 59 -10.15 -2.15 15.23
N PHE A 60 -9.80 -1.04 14.58
CA PHE A 60 -8.40 -0.61 14.50
C PHE A 60 -7.90 -0.01 15.83
N VAL A 61 -8.77 0.64 16.60
CA VAL A 61 -8.48 1.07 17.98
C VAL A 61 -8.18 -0.14 18.87
N GLU A 62 -9.05 -1.15 18.84
CA GLU A 62 -8.88 -2.39 19.63
C GLU A 62 -7.59 -3.12 19.23
N MET A 63 -7.29 -3.23 17.92
CA MET A 63 -6.04 -3.86 17.46
C MET A 63 -4.80 -3.06 17.84
N ALA A 64 -4.84 -1.73 17.81
CA ALA A 64 -3.75 -0.89 18.28
C ALA A 64 -3.48 -1.08 19.78
N ASP A 65 -4.54 -1.18 20.59
CA ASP A 65 -4.42 -1.47 22.02
C ASP A 65 -3.80 -2.84 22.29
N VAL A 66 -4.29 -3.89 21.62
CA VAL A 66 -3.74 -5.24 21.72
C VAL A 66 -2.28 -5.27 21.30
N MET A 67 -1.94 -4.67 20.16
CA MET A 67 -0.56 -4.65 19.68
C MET A 67 0.40 -3.96 20.65
N ALA A 68 -0.06 -2.88 21.29
CA ALA A 68 0.73 -2.12 22.26
C ALA A 68 0.82 -2.79 23.65
N ALA A 69 -0.20 -3.54 24.06
CA ALA A 69 -0.29 -4.15 25.39
C ALA A 69 0.25 -5.58 25.46
N GLU A 70 0.14 -6.35 24.37
CA GLU A 70 0.48 -7.79 24.36
C GLU A 70 1.86 -8.10 23.76
N GLY A 71 2.73 -7.10 23.64
CA GLY A 71 4.14 -7.28 23.24
C GLY A 71 4.39 -7.37 21.73
N TRP A 72 3.37 -7.25 20.88
CA TRP A 72 3.54 -7.24 19.42
C TRP A 72 4.39 -6.06 18.94
N ARG A 73 4.10 -4.86 19.45
CA ARG A 73 4.90 -3.66 19.17
C ARG A 73 6.36 -3.88 19.57
N ASP A 74 6.58 -4.41 20.77
CA ASP A 74 7.92 -4.61 21.33
C ASP A 74 8.70 -5.71 20.57
N ALA A 75 7.99 -6.65 19.94
CA ALA A 75 8.54 -7.63 19.00
C ALA A 75 8.79 -7.06 17.58
N GLY A 76 8.42 -5.80 17.31
CA GLY A 76 8.68 -5.09 16.06
C GLY A 76 7.46 -4.91 15.14
N TYR A 77 6.28 -5.41 15.49
CA TYR A 77 5.06 -5.19 14.69
C TYR A 77 4.53 -3.77 14.94
N GLU A 78 4.94 -2.82 14.10
CA GLU A 78 4.70 -1.39 14.33
C GLU A 78 3.58 -0.79 13.45
N PHE A 79 3.19 -1.44 12.35
CA PHE A 79 2.13 -0.92 11.47
C PHE A 79 0.76 -1.54 11.76
N VAL A 80 -0.26 -0.71 11.99
CA VAL A 80 -1.68 -1.08 11.99
C VAL A 80 -2.26 -0.69 10.63
N CYS A 81 -2.51 -1.66 9.76
CA CYS A 81 -2.87 -1.39 8.36
C CYS A 81 -4.36 -1.62 8.08
N ILE A 82 -4.99 -0.59 7.56
CA ILE A 82 -6.34 -0.63 6.99
C ILE A 82 -6.22 -1.08 5.53
N ASP A 83 -6.84 -2.21 5.18
CA ASP A 83 -7.03 -2.68 3.80
C ASP A 83 -8.31 -2.08 3.16
N ASP A 84 -8.83 -2.66 2.08
CA ASP A 84 -10.01 -2.18 1.36
C ASP A 84 -11.26 -1.96 2.24
N CYS A 85 -12.27 -1.32 1.69
CA CYS A 85 -13.59 -1.11 2.28
C CYS A 85 -13.65 -0.12 3.46
N TRP A 86 -12.62 0.67 3.73
CA TRP A 86 -12.67 1.71 4.77
C TRP A 86 -13.41 2.99 4.35
N MET A 87 -13.41 3.26 3.05
CA MET A 87 -13.85 4.53 2.47
C MET A 87 -15.37 4.57 2.27
N ALA A 88 -15.92 5.79 2.19
CA ALA A 88 -17.28 6.03 1.76
C ALA A 88 -17.47 5.63 0.28
N PRO A 89 -18.70 5.37 -0.18
CA PRO A 89 -18.96 4.99 -1.58
C PRO A 89 -18.59 6.07 -2.60
N THR A 90 -18.46 7.33 -2.18
CA THR A 90 -18.17 8.48 -3.03
C THR A 90 -17.14 9.41 -2.38
N ARG A 91 -16.40 10.13 -3.24
CA ARG A 91 -15.54 11.25 -2.83
C ARG A 91 -16.37 12.43 -2.31
N ASP A 92 -15.72 13.38 -1.62
CA ASP A 92 -16.38 14.60 -1.16
C ASP A 92 -16.57 15.61 -2.30
N GLU A 93 -17.15 16.78 -1.99
CA GLU A 93 -17.37 17.86 -2.95
C GLU A 93 -16.08 18.47 -3.53
N HIS A 94 -14.91 18.13 -2.97
CA HIS A 94 -13.58 18.53 -3.43
C HIS A 94 -12.81 17.34 -4.03
N ASP A 95 -13.51 16.28 -4.42
CA ASP A 95 -12.96 15.03 -4.98
C ASP A 95 -12.00 14.27 -4.05
N ARG A 96 -12.00 14.53 -2.73
CA ARG A 96 -11.16 13.78 -1.79
C ARG A 96 -11.80 12.47 -1.39
N LEU A 97 -10.97 11.45 -1.15
CA LEU A 97 -11.40 10.25 -0.46
C LEU A 97 -11.94 10.60 0.93
N GLN A 98 -12.99 9.90 1.35
CA GLN A 98 -13.60 10.06 2.66
C GLN A 98 -13.64 8.72 3.37
N ALA A 99 -13.44 8.72 4.69
CA ALA A 99 -13.76 7.56 5.49
C ALA A 99 -15.28 7.35 5.50
N ASP A 100 -15.74 6.11 5.59
CA ASP A 100 -17.16 5.85 5.78
C ASP A 100 -17.64 6.51 7.09
N PRO A 101 -18.61 7.44 7.04
CA PRO A 101 -18.96 8.26 8.19
C PRO A 101 -19.67 7.48 9.30
N LYS A 102 -20.21 6.30 9.01
CA LYS A 102 -20.85 5.45 10.02
C LYS A 102 -19.82 4.55 10.71
N ARG A 103 -18.86 4.02 9.96
CA ARG A 103 -17.87 3.06 10.46
C ARG A 103 -16.60 3.73 11.00
N PHE A 104 -16.27 4.91 10.50
CA PHE A 104 -15.14 5.74 10.92
C PHE A 104 -15.61 7.17 11.27
N PRO A 105 -16.48 7.33 12.27
CA PRO A 105 -17.15 8.59 12.57
C PRO A 105 -16.18 9.72 12.96
N SER A 106 -15.01 9.40 13.50
CA SER A 106 -13.99 10.40 13.86
C SER A 106 -13.05 10.75 12.69
N GLY A 107 -13.10 9.98 11.59
CA GLY A 107 -12.23 10.12 10.42
C GLY A 107 -10.81 9.57 10.62
N ILE A 108 -10.11 9.34 9.51
CA ILE A 108 -8.78 8.70 9.51
C ILE A 108 -7.74 9.48 10.31
N ARG A 109 -7.77 10.82 10.28
CA ARG A 109 -6.80 11.63 11.03
C ARG A 109 -6.82 11.34 12.53
N LYS A 110 -8.00 11.26 13.13
CA LYS A 110 -8.12 10.97 14.58
C LYS A 110 -7.71 9.53 14.89
N LEU A 111 -7.99 8.60 14.00
CA LEU A 111 -7.50 7.23 14.12
C LEU A 111 -5.96 7.16 14.03
N ALA A 112 -5.34 7.92 13.12
CA ALA A 112 -3.89 8.01 13.02
C ALA A 112 -3.29 8.59 14.31
N ASP A 113 -3.84 9.70 14.82
CA ASP A 113 -3.42 10.32 16.08
C ASP A 113 -3.51 9.30 17.25
N TYR A 114 -4.57 8.49 17.29
CA TYR A 114 -4.73 7.42 18.28
C TYR A 114 -3.66 6.34 18.14
N VAL A 115 -3.44 5.81 16.94
CA VAL A 115 -2.42 4.79 16.66
C VAL A 115 -1.02 5.30 17.01
N HIS A 116 -0.70 6.55 16.66
CA HIS A 116 0.57 7.21 17.02
C HIS A 116 0.73 7.35 18.54
N SER A 117 -0.35 7.65 19.27
CA SER A 117 -0.31 7.73 20.75
C SER A 117 0.09 6.42 21.43
N LYS A 118 -0.04 5.28 20.73
CA LYS A 118 0.37 3.95 21.18
C LYS A 118 1.81 3.59 20.79
N GLY A 119 2.52 4.50 20.12
CA GLY A 119 3.85 4.25 19.56
C GLY A 119 3.82 3.33 18.33
N LEU A 120 2.67 3.28 17.64
CA LEU A 120 2.46 2.51 16.41
C LEU A 120 2.37 3.48 15.20
N LYS A 121 2.29 2.92 13.99
CA LYS A 121 2.18 3.61 12.71
C LYS A 121 0.90 3.18 12.00
N LEU A 122 0.24 4.10 11.27
CA LEU A 122 -0.99 3.78 10.55
C LEU A 122 -0.70 3.47 9.08
N GLY A 123 -1.13 2.30 8.63
CA GLY A 123 -1.23 1.97 7.20
C GLY A 123 -2.64 2.17 6.66
N ILE A 124 -2.75 2.59 5.40
CA ILE A 124 -4.02 2.68 4.66
C ILE A 124 -3.92 2.01 3.30
N TYR A 125 -5.06 1.85 2.65
CA TYR A 125 -5.18 1.21 1.34
C TYR A 125 -5.83 2.12 0.32
N SER A 126 -5.36 2.01 -0.92
CA SER A 126 -6.07 2.47 -2.11
C SER A 126 -5.68 1.62 -3.32
N ASP A 127 -6.16 2.00 -4.50
CA ASP A 127 -6.00 1.26 -5.74
C ASP A 127 -5.57 2.20 -6.87
N VAL A 128 -4.66 1.73 -7.73
CA VAL A 128 -4.16 2.47 -8.89
C VAL A 128 -5.24 2.79 -9.93
N GLY A 129 -6.27 1.95 -10.04
CA GLY A 129 -7.34 2.04 -11.02
C GLY A 129 -8.49 2.97 -10.63
N ASN A 130 -9.59 2.86 -11.38
CA ASN A 130 -10.79 3.68 -11.16
C ASN A 130 -11.59 3.28 -9.93
N LYS A 131 -11.47 2.02 -9.52
CA LYS A 131 -12.13 1.46 -8.34
C LYS A 131 -11.19 0.52 -7.61
N THR A 132 -11.33 0.44 -6.30
CA THR A 132 -10.70 -0.62 -5.52
C THR A 132 -11.21 -1.99 -5.94
N CYS A 133 -10.50 -3.05 -5.55
CA CYS A 133 -10.94 -4.42 -5.78
C CYS A 133 -12.35 -4.71 -5.21
N ALA A 134 -12.72 -4.08 -4.08
CA ALA A 134 -14.08 -4.16 -3.52
C ALA A 134 -15.10 -3.17 -4.12
N GLY A 135 -14.69 -2.36 -5.11
CA GLY A 135 -15.58 -1.48 -5.88
C GLY A 135 -15.77 -0.07 -5.33
N PHE A 136 -14.97 0.34 -4.34
CA PHE A 136 -14.94 1.70 -3.80
C PHE A 136 -14.12 2.65 -4.69
N PRO A 137 -14.12 3.98 -4.48
CA PRO A 137 -13.35 4.91 -5.31
C PRO A 137 -11.84 4.58 -5.35
N GLY A 138 -11.29 4.37 -6.56
CA GLY A 138 -9.84 4.22 -6.77
C GLY A 138 -9.14 5.56 -6.98
N SER A 139 -7.81 5.54 -7.10
CA SER A 139 -6.97 6.75 -7.20
C SER A 139 -6.66 7.20 -8.63
N TYR A 140 -7.14 6.51 -9.66
CA TYR A 140 -6.95 6.98 -11.04
C TYR A 140 -7.41 8.43 -11.22
N ASN A 141 -6.58 9.25 -11.86
CA ASN A 141 -6.74 10.72 -12.00
C ASN A 141 -6.73 11.56 -10.70
N HIS A 142 -6.48 10.95 -9.53
CA HIS A 142 -6.47 11.66 -8.24
C HIS A 142 -5.17 11.45 -7.45
N TYR A 143 -4.11 10.89 -8.04
CA TYR A 143 -2.88 10.49 -7.32
C TYR A 143 -2.26 11.59 -6.44
N ASP A 144 -2.07 12.82 -6.96
CA ASP A 144 -1.51 13.92 -6.19
C ASP A 144 -2.45 14.35 -5.04
N LEU A 145 -3.77 14.36 -5.28
CA LEU A 145 -4.78 14.71 -4.27
C LEU A 145 -4.88 13.65 -3.17
N ASP A 146 -4.89 12.38 -3.55
CA ASP A 146 -5.02 11.25 -2.62
C ASP A 146 -3.75 11.11 -1.77
N ALA A 147 -2.56 11.25 -2.37
CA ALA A 147 -1.31 11.30 -1.63
C ALA A 147 -1.31 12.43 -0.59
N GLN A 148 -1.74 13.64 -0.99
CA GLN A 148 -1.85 14.77 -0.06
C GLN A 148 -2.90 14.52 1.03
N THR A 149 -4.01 13.85 0.70
CA THR A 149 -5.06 13.44 1.64
C THR A 149 -4.47 12.51 2.70
N PHE A 150 -3.77 11.45 2.30
CA PHE A 150 -3.14 10.50 3.21
C PHE A 150 -2.09 11.17 4.09
N ALA A 151 -1.24 12.02 3.51
CA ALA A 151 -0.24 12.77 4.27
C ALA A 151 -0.88 13.71 5.30
N SER A 152 -1.97 14.39 4.93
CA SER A 152 -2.71 15.29 5.84
C SER A 152 -3.40 14.57 7.00
N TRP A 153 -3.72 13.28 6.82
CA TRP A 153 -4.27 12.44 7.88
C TRP A 153 -3.21 11.79 8.76
N GLY A 154 -1.92 11.88 8.42
CA GLY A 154 -0.87 11.25 9.20
C GLY A 154 -0.65 9.77 8.89
N VAL A 155 -1.00 9.30 7.68
CA VAL A 155 -0.73 7.93 7.25
C VAL A 155 0.77 7.69 7.10
N ASP A 156 1.26 6.52 7.49
CA ASP A 156 2.68 6.12 7.46
C ASP A 156 3.00 5.02 6.45
N LEU A 157 1.97 4.34 5.93
CA LEU A 157 2.10 3.30 4.92
C LEU A 157 0.89 3.33 3.97
N LEU A 158 1.13 3.19 2.68
CA LEU A 158 0.09 2.96 1.67
C LEU A 158 0.30 1.57 1.05
N LYS A 159 -0.70 0.69 1.18
CA LYS A 159 -0.90 -0.46 0.30
C LYS A 159 -1.62 0.02 -0.96
N PHE A 160 -1.07 -0.26 -2.13
CA PHE A 160 -1.59 0.22 -3.40
C PHE A 160 -1.85 -0.93 -4.39
N ASP A 161 -3.12 -1.26 -4.51
CA ASP A 161 -3.62 -2.39 -5.30
C ASP A 161 -3.70 -2.04 -6.80
N GLY A 162 -3.98 -3.05 -7.62
CA GLY A 162 -3.90 -2.99 -9.08
C GLY A 162 -5.21 -3.20 -9.85
N CYS A 163 -6.36 -3.33 -9.15
CA CYS A 163 -7.63 -3.63 -9.80
C CYS A 163 -8.11 -2.48 -10.71
N ASN A 164 -8.96 -2.78 -11.69
CA ASN A 164 -9.66 -1.76 -12.49
C ASN A 164 -8.74 -0.68 -13.15
N SER A 165 -7.50 -1.03 -13.46
CA SER A 165 -6.47 -0.13 -14.01
C SER A 165 -6.57 0.10 -15.53
N GLY A 166 -7.33 -0.74 -16.23
CA GLY A 166 -7.65 -0.59 -17.66
C GLY A 166 -6.59 -1.15 -18.61
N SER A 167 -5.33 -0.74 -18.49
CA SER A 167 -4.22 -1.27 -19.31
C SER A 167 -2.92 -1.41 -18.51
N LEU A 168 -1.97 -2.20 -19.03
CA LEU A 168 -0.65 -2.35 -18.40
C LEU A 168 0.16 -1.04 -18.37
N GLU A 169 -0.05 -0.18 -19.36
CA GLU A 169 0.57 1.14 -19.41
C GLU A 169 0.00 2.05 -18.31
N LEU A 170 -1.32 2.08 -18.14
CA LEU A 170 -1.96 2.86 -17.07
C LEU A 170 -1.61 2.30 -15.68
N LEU A 171 -1.51 0.98 -15.54
CA LEU A 171 -1.02 0.32 -14.33
C LEU A 171 0.38 0.83 -13.96
N ALA A 172 1.33 0.71 -14.90
CA ALA A 172 2.72 1.12 -14.71
C ALA A 172 2.84 2.62 -14.38
N GLU A 173 2.14 3.46 -15.14
CA GLU A 173 2.17 4.90 -14.92
C GLU A 173 1.54 5.27 -13.58
N GLY A 174 0.42 4.65 -13.20
CA GLY A 174 -0.25 4.94 -11.94
C GLY A 174 0.61 4.63 -10.71
N TYR A 175 1.32 3.49 -10.69
CA TYR A 175 2.28 3.17 -9.61
C TYR A 175 3.40 4.21 -9.52
N ARG A 176 3.96 4.62 -10.66
CA ARG A 176 5.00 5.65 -10.71
C ARG A 176 4.49 7.01 -10.25
N ARG A 177 3.29 7.41 -10.68
CA ARG A 177 2.68 8.70 -10.31
C ARG A 177 2.35 8.76 -8.82
N MET A 178 1.81 7.69 -8.24
CA MET A 178 1.54 7.64 -6.81
C MET A 178 2.85 7.67 -6.00
N SER A 179 3.89 6.95 -6.40
CA SER A 179 5.21 7.03 -5.75
C SER A 179 5.76 8.46 -5.70
N VAL A 180 5.72 9.17 -6.84
CA VAL A 180 6.15 10.57 -6.92
C VAL A 180 5.24 11.49 -6.11
N ALA A 181 3.93 11.28 -6.15
CA ALA A 181 2.94 12.06 -5.41
C ALA A 181 3.16 11.96 -3.90
N LEU A 182 3.35 10.75 -3.36
CA LEU A 182 3.68 10.53 -1.95
C LEU A 182 4.96 11.27 -1.56
N ASN A 183 6.01 11.17 -2.37
CA ASN A 183 7.28 11.86 -2.10
C ASN A 183 7.13 13.39 -2.06
N LYS A 184 6.30 13.98 -2.94
CA LYS A 184 6.03 15.42 -2.96
C LYS A 184 5.37 15.94 -1.68
N THR A 185 4.65 15.09 -0.94
CA THR A 185 3.98 15.51 0.31
C THR A 185 4.97 15.87 1.42
N GLY A 186 6.22 15.41 1.32
CA GLY A 186 7.24 15.57 2.36
C GLY A 186 7.04 14.68 3.59
N ARG A 187 5.96 13.88 3.65
CA ARG A 187 5.75 12.89 4.70
C ARG A 187 6.39 11.56 4.32
N SER A 188 7.09 10.94 5.27
CA SER A 188 7.60 9.58 5.12
C SER A 188 6.45 8.56 5.10
N ILE A 189 6.16 8.00 3.93
CA ILE A 189 5.12 6.98 3.72
C ILE A 189 5.74 5.75 3.07
N VAL A 190 5.65 4.58 3.72
CA VAL A 190 6.04 3.30 3.12
C VAL A 190 5.10 3.00 1.96
N TYR A 191 5.65 2.66 0.79
CA TYR A 191 4.85 2.41 -0.41
C TYR A 191 4.88 0.93 -0.79
N SER A 192 3.81 0.21 -0.44
CA SER A 192 3.63 -1.22 -0.73
C SER A 192 2.85 -1.39 -2.03
N CYS A 193 3.51 -1.93 -3.06
CA CYS A 193 2.96 -2.04 -4.41
C CYS A 193 2.57 -3.48 -4.74
N GLU A 194 1.43 -3.65 -5.40
CA GLU A 194 1.04 -4.94 -6.00
C GLU A 194 1.39 -5.04 -7.50
N TRP A 195 2.16 -4.08 -8.03
CA TRP A 195 2.43 -3.97 -9.47
C TRP A 195 2.84 -5.29 -10.14
N PRO A 196 3.85 -6.05 -9.66
CA PRO A 196 4.26 -7.27 -10.35
C PRO A 196 3.17 -8.36 -10.37
N PHE A 197 2.29 -8.40 -9.38
CA PHE A 197 1.20 -9.36 -9.31
C PHE A 197 0.22 -9.17 -10.48
N TYR A 198 -0.13 -7.91 -10.77
CA TYR A 198 -1.05 -7.52 -11.85
C TYR A 198 -0.44 -7.53 -13.25
N LEU A 199 0.88 -7.70 -13.37
CA LEU A 199 1.53 -7.98 -14.66
C LEU A 199 1.35 -9.44 -15.11
N ARG A 200 0.84 -10.32 -14.25
CA ARG A 200 0.79 -11.74 -14.56
C ARG A 200 -0.25 -12.03 -15.65
N PRO A 201 0.10 -12.89 -16.63
CA PRO A 201 -0.79 -13.21 -17.75
C PRO A 201 -2.16 -13.79 -17.33
N MET A 202 -2.25 -14.47 -16.17
CA MET A 202 -3.52 -15.05 -15.69
C MET A 202 -4.57 -14.02 -15.28
N GLN A 203 -4.18 -12.76 -15.04
CA GLN A 203 -5.10 -11.66 -14.70
C GLN A 203 -5.36 -10.72 -15.87
N GLN A 204 -4.66 -10.93 -16.99
CA GLN A 204 -4.90 -10.24 -18.25
C GLN A 204 -5.95 -11.07 -18.99
N GLY A 205 -7.10 -10.48 -19.30
CA GLY A 205 -8.14 -11.16 -20.08
C GLY A 205 -7.59 -11.74 -21.40
N PRO A 206 -8.32 -12.65 -22.06
CA PRO A 206 -7.82 -13.43 -23.20
C PRO A 206 -7.29 -12.59 -24.38
N GLU A 207 -7.59 -11.29 -24.46
CA GLU A 207 -7.15 -10.39 -25.52
C GLU A 207 -5.63 -10.15 -25.58
N VAL A 208 -4.88 -10.35 -24.48
CA VAL A 208 -3.44 -10.06 -24.47
C VAL A 208 -2.58 -11.19 -25.07
N TYR A 209 -3.14 -12.40 -25.21
CA TYR A 209 -2.43 -13.56 -25.76
C TYR A 209 -2.49 -13.68 -27.29
N LEU A 210 -3.15 -12.74 -27.97
CA LEU A 210 -3.39 -12.81 -29.42
C LEU A 210 -2.58 -11.78 -30.23
N ARG A 211 -1.48 -11.24 -29.68
CA ARG A 211 -0.54 -10.39 -30.42
C ARG A 211 0.85 -11.01 -30.51
#